data_AF-A0A832R8B4-F1
#
_entry.id   AF-A0A832R8B4-F1
#
_cell.length_a   1.000
_cell.length_b   1.000
_cell.length_c   1.000
_cell.angle_alpha   90.00
_cell.angle_beta   90.00
_cell.angle_gamma   90.00
#
_symmetry.space_group_name_H-M   'P 1'
#
loop_
_entity.id
_entity.type
_entity.pdbx_description
1 polymer ?
#
loop_
_entity_poly.entity_id
_entity_poly.type
_entity_poly.pdbx_seq_one_letter_code
_entity_poly.pdbx_strand_id
1 'polypeptide(L)' 'MKRLLIIFVLLLLLFPTKVEADVFVSAKSAILVEEDSMRILYSKNIHEKRP' A
#
# COMPACT_ATOMS: atom_id res chain seq x y z
N MET A 1 21.72 8.70 30.53
CA MET A 1 20.31 9.01 30.20
C MET A 1 20.15 9.60 28.80
N LYS A 2 20.45 10.89 28.51
CA LYS A 2 20.22 11.50 27.18
C LYS A 2 20.71 10.69 25.96
N ARG A 3 21.89 10.04 26.05
CA ARG A 3 22.43 9.17 24.97
C ARG A 3 21.57 7.94 24.67
N LEU A 4 20.93 7.34 25.69
CA LEU A 4 20.03 6.19 25.52
C LEU A 4 18.73 6.60 24.81
N LEU A 5 18.21 7.79 25.10
CA LEU A 5 17.06 8.37 24.40
C LEU A 5 17.34 8.50 22.89
N ILE A 6 18.52 9.00 22.52
CA ILE A 6 18.92 9.16 21.12
C ILE A 6 19.01 7.82 20.40
N ILE A 7 19.62 6.80 21.03
CA ILE A 7 19.71 5.44 20.46
C ILE A 7 18.31 4.83 20.28
N PHE A 8 17.42 5.01 21.24
CA PHE A 8 16.04 4.51 21.16
C PHE A 8 15.23 5.19 20.02
N VAL A 9 15.38 6.50 19.84
CA VAL A 9 14.76 7.21 18.71
C VAL A 9 15.34 6.75 17.37
N LEU A 10 16.65 6.50 17.29
CA LEU A 10 17.28 5.98 16.07
C LEU A 10 16.74 4.59 15.68
N LEU A 11 16.51 3.72 16.66
CA LEU A 11 15.93 2.39 16.44
C LEU A 11 14.52 2.45 15.87
N LEU A 12 13.68 3.41 16.27
CA LEU A 12 12.32 3.58 15.76
C LEU A 12 12.29 3.96 14.27
N LEU A 13 13.31 4.66 13.77
CA LEU A 13 13.43 5.04 12.35
C LEU A 13 13.81 3.87 11.43
N LEU A 14 14.28 2.75 11.97
CA LEU A 14 14.68 1.57 11.20
C LEU A 14 13.53 0.61 10.92
N PHE A 15 12.35 0.82 11.50
CA PHE A 15 11.18 -0.01 11.23
C PHE A 15 10.50 0.43 9.93
N PRO A 16 10.42 -0.44 8.91
CA PRO A 16 9.74 -0.10 7.66
C PRO A 16 8.23 0.04 7.92
N THR A 17 7.72 1.27 7.84
CA THR A 17 6.29 1.53 7.88
C THR A 17 5.66 1.04 6.58
N LYS A 18 4.86 -0.04 6.68
CA LYS A 18 3.96 -0.43 5.59
C LYS A 18 2.85 0.60 5.50
N VAL A 19 3.05 1.61 4.65
CA VAL A 19 2.00 2.56 4.28
C VAL A 19 1.14 1.91 3.20
N GLU A 20 0.11 1.19 3.62
CA GLU A 20 -0.95 0.76 2.73
C GLU A 20 -1.79 1.99 2.38
N ALA A 21 -1.74 2.41 1.12
CA ALA A 21 -2.53 3.53 0.63
C ALA A 21 -3.94 3.03 0.26
N ASP A 22 -4.94 3.41 1.05
CA ASP A 22 -6.35 3.13 0.73
C ASP A 22 -6.77 3.92 -0.53
N VAL A 23 -6.68 3.26 -1.69
CA VAL A 23 -7.13 3.84 -2.95
C VAL A 23 -8.66 3.82 -3.01
N PHE A 24 -9.27 4.95 -2.63
CA PHE A 24 -10.72 5.14 -2.80
C PHE A 24 -11.08 5.28 -4.28
N VAL A 25 -11.73 4.26 -4.83
CA VAL A 25 -12.28 4.26 -6.19
C VAL A 25 -13.80 4.29 -6.13
N SER A 26 -14.43 5.32 -6.71
CA SER A 26 -15.90 5.47 -6.75
C SER A 26 -16.59 4.45 -7.66
N ALA A 27 -15.90 3.94 -8.69
CA ALA A 27 -16.44 2.99 -9.65
C ALA A 27 -16.86 1.65 -9.02
N LYS A 28 -17.85 0.97 -9.62
CA LYS A 28 -18.31 -0.36 -9.18
C LYS A 28 -17.27 -1.46 -9.37
N SER A 29 -16.36 -1.31 -10.33
CA SER A 29 -15.12 -2.09 -10.44
C SER A 29 -14.01 -1.19 -10.93
N ALA A 30 -12.77 -1.59 -10.65
CA ALA A 30 -11.58 -1.08 -11.30
C ALA A 30 -10.47 -2.13 -11.27
N ILE A 31 -9.57 -2.04 -12.23
CA ILE A 31 -8.31 -2.77 -12.22
C ILE A 31 -7.21 -1.76 -12.58
N LEU A 32 -6.08 -1.82 -11.88
CA LEU A 32 -4.86 -1.12 -12.27
C LEU A 32 -3.81 -2.20 -12.55
N VAL A 33 -3.16 -2.11 -13.70
CA VAL A 33 -2.20 -3.09 -14.18
C VAL A 33 -0.96 -2.34 -14.64
N GLU A 34 0.21 -2.86 -14.27
CA GLU A 34 1.50 -2.44 -14.83
C GLU A 34 1.64 -2.99 -16.26
N GLU A 35 1.85 -2.11 -17.24
CA GLU A 35 1.80 -2.45 -18.67
C GLU A 35 2.81 -3.54 -19.07
N ASP A 36 4.09 -3.38 -18.70
CA ASP A 36 5.17 -4.27 -19.13
C ASP A 36 5.07 -5.68 -18.53
N SER A 37 4.75 -5.78 -17.23
CA SER A 37 4.74 -7.06 -16.51
C SER A 37 3.35 -7.69 -16.38
N MET A 38 2.30 -6.98 -16.80
CA MET A 38 0.89 -7.32 -16.54
C MET A 38 0.56 -7.54 -15.06
N ARG A 39 1.37 -7.01 -14.14
CA ARG A 39 1.17 -7.13 -12.69
C ARG A 39 -0.02 -6.28 -12.26
N ILE A 40 -0.99 -6.93 -11.60
CA ILE A 40 -2.13 -6.23 -10.98
C ILE A 40 -1.63 -5.43 -9.78
N LEU A 41 -1.78 -4.10 -9.85
CA LEU A 41 -1.44 -3.14 -8.80
C LEU A 41 -2.67 -2.81 -7.92
N TYR A 42 -3.87 -2.93 -8.46
CA TYR A 42 -5.14 -2.75 -7.73
C TYR A 42 -6.25 -3.58 -8.41
N SER A 43 -7.16 -4.14 -7.62
CA SER A 43 -8.39 -4.76 -8.13
C SER A 43 -9.58 -4.48 -7.22
N LYS A 44 -10.73 -4.18 -7.83
CA LYS A 44 -12.02 -4.01 -7.19
C LYS A 44 -13.09 -4.68 -8.05
N ASN A 45 -13.71 -5.74 -7.52
CA ASN A 45 -14.82 -6.49 -8.13
C ASN A 45 -14.59 -6.91 -9.60
N ILE A 46 -13.36 -7.28 -9.98
CA ILE A 46 -12.98 -7.56 -11.37
C ILE A 46 -13.54 -8.87 -11.95
N HIS A 47 -14.04 -9.76 -11.09
CA HIS A 47 -14.65 -11.05 -11.47
C HIS A 47 -16.18 -11.04 -11.40
N GLU A 48 -16.78 -9.92 -10.99
CA GLU A 48 -18.22 -9.79 -10.82
C GLU A 48 -18.89 -9.55 -12.19
N LYS A 49 -19.59 -10.58 -12.70
CA LYS A 49 -20.40 -10.44 -13.93
C LYS A 49 -21.50 -9.41 -13.70
N ARG A 50 -21.83 -8.67 -14.75
CA ARG A 50 -22.79 -7.57 -14.69
C ARG A 50 -23.78 -7.62 -15.84
N PRO A 51 -24.95 -7.00 -15.65
CA PRO A 51 -25.94 -6.83 -16.71
C PRO A 51 -25.42 -5.88 -17.79
#